data_AF-V6HKL7-F1
#
_entry.id   AF-V6HKL7-F1
#
_cell.length_a   1.000
_cell.length_b   1.000
_cell.length_c   1.000
_cell.angle_alpha   90.00
_cell.angle_beta   90.00
_cell.angle_gamma   90.00
#
_symmetry.space_group_name_H-M   'P 1'
#
loop_
_entity.id
_entity.type
_entity.pdbx_description
1 polymer ?
#
loop_
_entity_poly.entity_id
_entity_poly.type
_entity_poly.pdbx_seq_one_letter_code
_entity_poly.pdbx_strand_id
1 'polypeptide(L)'
;MTYYQLSCYLVVTVLVYRTVHNLVLFVRNRKQVYLLHFAFLQISYGAYLFFFIQTINAESIEKALLWERLENTAVPFFGTFLVLFVNSYRRIFSRDFTYLYIFLNLLLSGILITDPNAYTIELSHPRSFPYLGIVIYETKQPIIVQYLYISGMMMIFWTLFKVANQFLKNHFRNPFLLFGLILFFTSMILDILVATDVLPIPYTSHFSFLVLMFSVDSFLTVNKSEREVRLEFKESIAKWLHGSIAQSETILNPKEAAVSGSKESGEIGRSPLSRKKASSQLILKVKAMGPLELELDGKKISASEYSSKKKLLKLIKLLIVRYGKGIHKEELLENLWPGMSEKNALNSLHALLFRLRKILGNPDALVFAEDRLYFHPDLVIADFSEFERELEQAHRLLRNKKEEDAILNFKKAQEYYRGDFFEFDLYFPESDLKREYLRKNLIETYRILCEFSQKKVDFDALFLESESWIRLDDLDERAWRFHFEALQQLDRKNEALRKFEDLKKILKKELGVEPEADTMALIERIRTSSSVA
;
A
#
# COMPACT_ATOMS: atom_id res chain seq x y z
N MET A 1 -31.97 36.30 -10.46
CA MET A 1 -31.09 35.14 -10.45
C MET A 1 -30.77 34.77 -11.89
N THR A 2 -29.50 34.77 -12.28
CA THR A 2 -29.07 34.49 -13.66
C THR A 2 -28.88 32.99 -13.89
N TYR A 3 -28.82 32.54 -15.16
CA TYR A 3 -28.49 31.15 -15.49
C TYR A 3 -27.11 30.73 -14.95
N TYR A 4 -26.16 31.67 -14.88
CA TYR A 4 -24.84 31.45 -14.31
C TYR A 4 -24.88 31.25 -12.79
N GLN A 5 -25.65 32.06 -12.06
CA GLN A 5 -25.87 31.82 -10.63
C GLN A 5 -26.55 30.46 -10.39
N LEU A 6 -27.55 30.11 -11.22
CA LEU A 6 -28.23 28.82 -11.15
C LEU A 6 -27.28 27.63 -11.34
N SER A 7 -26.32 27.70 -12.28
CA SER A 7 -25.33 26.63 -12.45
C SER A 7 -24.45 26.48 -11.23
N CYS A 8 -23.99 27.58 -10.61
CA CYS A 8 -23.20 27.52 -9.38
C CYS A 8 -23.99 26.88 -8.23
N TYR A 9 -25.26 27.26 -8.02
CA TYR A 9 -26.12 26.65 -6.99
C TYR A 9 -26.35 25.15 -7.23
N LEU A 10 -26.51 24.74 -8.50
CA LEU A 10 -26.65 23.34 -8.85
C LEU A 10 -25.38 22.55 -8.49
N VAL A 11 -24.19 23.09 -8.79
CA VAL A 11 -22.92 22.48 -8.36
C VAL A 11 -22.84 22.37 -6.84
N VAL A 12 -23.14 23.44 -6.09
CA VAL A 12 -23.14 23.41 -4.61
C VAL A 12 -24.08 22.33 -4.08
N THR A 13 -25.29 22.21 -4.65
CA THR A 13 -26.27 21.19 -4.26
C THR A 13 -25.73 19.77 -4.46
N VAL A 14 -25.08 19.52 -5.61
CA VAL A 14 -24.44 18.23 -5.90
C VAL A 14 -23.31 17.93 -4.89
N LEU A 15 -22.50 18.94 -4.55
CA LEU A 15 -21.41 18.80 -3.59
C LEU A 15 -21.92 18.46 -2.19
N VAL A 16 -22.97 19.12 -1.71
CA VAL A 16 -23.59 18.83 -0.40
C VAL A 16 -24.06 17.38 -0.34
N TYR A 17 -24.80 16.92 -1.35
CA TYR A 17 -25.26 15.53 -1.41
C TYR A 17 -24.09 14.54 -1.37
N ARG A 18 -23.04 14.79 -2.17
CA ARG A 18 -21.86 13.93 -2.25
C ARG A 18 -21.04 13.93 -0.96
N THR A 19 -20.91 15.08 -0.30
CA THR A 19 -20.24 15.20 1.00
C THR A 19 -20.94 14.32 2.03
N VAL A 20 -22.27 14.41 2.14
CA VAL A 20 -23.05 13.57 3.06
C VAL A 20 -22.84 12.09 2.75
N HIS A 21 -22.90 11.71 1.48
CA HIS A 21 -22.64 10.34 1.04
C HIS A 21 -21.24 9.84 1.47
N ASN A 22 -20.19 10.64 1.22
CA ASN A 22 -18.81 10.29 1.56
C ASN A 22 -18.59 10.19 3.08
N LEU A 23 -19.21 11.07 3.87
CA LEU A 23 -19.17 11.01 5.33
C LEU A 23 -19.87 9.75 5.87
N VAL A 24 -21.03 9.38 5.31
CA VAL A 24 -21.72 8.13 5.68
C VAL A 24 -20.86 6.91 5.36
N LEU A 25 -20.23 6.87 4.19
CA LEU A 25 -19.30 5.79 3.83
C LEU A 25 -18.09 5.74 4.77
N PHE A 26 -17.53 6.89 5.15
CA PHE A 26 -16.43 6.97 6.10
C PHE A 26 -16.82 6.49 7.51
N VAL A 27 -18.01 6.84 7.99
CA VAL A 27 -18.53 6.36 9.30
C VAL A 27 -18.67 4.84 9.29
N ARG A 28 -19.11 4.26 8.18
CA ARG A 28 -19.19 2.79 8.00
C ARG A 28 -17.82 2.12 7.93
N ASN A 29 -16.77 2.81 7.46
CA ASN A 29 -15.43 2.25 7.34
C ASN A 29 -14.34 3.29 7.66
N ARG A 30 -13.99 3.39 8.95
CA ARG A 30 -13.00 4.34 9.47
C ARG A 30 -11.59 4.18 8.89
N LYS A 31 -11.27 3.02 8.28
CA LYS A 31 -9.96 2.78 7.65
C LYS A 31 -9.78 3.57 6.34
N GLN A 32 -10.84 4.14 5.77
CA GLN A 32 -10.81 4.87 4.49
C GLN A 32 -10.71 6.38 4.71
N VAL A 33 -9.61 6.84 5.31
CA VAL A 33 -9.41 8.26 5.66
C VAL A 33 -9.46 9.20 4.45
N TYR A 34 -9.19 8.71 3.24
CA TYR A 34 -9.33 9.49 2.00
C TYR A 34 -10.76 9.99 1.75
N LEU A 35 -11.80 9.27 2.19
CA LEU A 35 -13.20 9.70 2.06
C LEU A 35 -13.49 10.92 2.93
N LEU A 36 -12.89 10.97 4.13
CA LEU A 36 -13.01 12.11 5.03
C LEU A 36 -12.34 13.35 4.43
N HIS A 37 -11.11 13.22 3.93
CA HIS A 37 -10.42 14.33 3.28
C HIS A 37 -11.15 14.81 2.03
N PHE A 38 -11.75 13.89 1.26
CA PHE A 38 -12.53 14.25 0.08
C PHE A 38 -13.81 15.01 0.44
N ALA A 39 -14.51 14.58 1.49
CA ALA A 39 -15.68 15.29 2.00
C ALA A 39 -15.31 16.72 2.43
N PHE A 40 -14.20 16.91 3.15
CA PHE A 40 -13.75 18.25 3.53
C PHE A 40 -13.27 19.10 2.34
N LEU A 41 -12.69 18.48 1.31
CA LEU A 41 -12.38 19.16 0.05
C LEU A 41 -13.65 19.68 -0.64
N GLN A 42 -14.72 18.89 -0.66
CA GLN A 42 -16.03 19.28 -1.21
C GLN A 42 -16.69 20.39 -0.38
N ILE A 43 -16.61 20.32 0.96
CA ILE A 43 -17.14 21.35 1.87
C ILE A 43 -16.43 22.69 1.63
N SER A 44 -15.09 22.67 1.60
CA SER A 44 -14.31 23.90 1.41
C SER A 44 -14.55 24.54 0.05
N TYR A 45 -14.63 23.75 -1.03
CA TYR A 45 -14.97 24.29 -2.35
C TYR A 45 -16.43 24.76 -2.45
N GLY A 46 -17.37 24.05 -1.79
CA GLY A 46 -18.77 24.48 -1.71
C GLY A 46 -18.93 25.81 -0.97
N ALA A 47 -18.17 26.03 0.11
CA ALA A 47 -18.12 27.30 0.82
C ALA A 47 -17.55 28.43 -0.06
N TYR A 48 -16.45 28.16 -0.78
CA TYR A 48 -15.89 29.09 -1.77
C TYR A 48 -16.94 29.50 -2.80
N LEU A 49 -17.63 28.54 -3.43
CA LEU A 49 -18.68 28.84 -4.41
C LEU A 49 -19.86 29.59 -3.80
N PHE A 50 -20.25 29.25 -2.58
CA PHE A 50 -21.33 29.97 -1.90
C PHE A 50 -20.97 31.45 -1.72
N PHE A 51 -19.76 31.77 -1.27
CA PHE A 51 -19.30 33.15 -1.12
C PHE A 51 -19.21 33.86 -2.48
N PHE A 52 -18.63 33.20 -3.49
CA PHE A 52 -18.56 33.72 -4.85
C PHE A 52 -19.94 34.04 -5.45
N ILE A 53 -20.95 33.20 -5.23
CA ILE A 53 -22.31 33.48 -5.73
C ILE A 53 -22.86 34.80 -5.15
N GLN A 54 -22.52 35.12 -3.90
CA GLN A 54 -22.97 36.34 -3.24
C GLN A 54 -22.24 37.60 -3.73
N THR A 55 -21.10 37.47 -4.41
CA THR A 55 -20.42 38.61 -5.07
C THR A 55 -21.10 38.98 -6.40
N ILE A 56 -21.77 38.01 -7.05
CA ILE A 56 -22.45 38.21 -8.34
C ILE A 56 -23.72 39.04 -8.16
N ASN A 57 -23.81 40.16 -8.88
CA ASN A 57 -24.96 41.07 -8.84
C ASN A 57 -25.29 41.51 -7.39
N ALA A 58 -24.26 41.71 -6.56
CA ALA A 58 -24.44 42.16 -5.19
C ALA A 58 -25.20 43.51 -5.14
N GLU A 59 -26.09 43.64 -4.15
CA GLU A 59 -26.96 44.83 -3.98
C GLU A 59 -26.17 46.13 -3.71
N SER A 60 -24.97 45.99 -3.18
CA SER A 60 -24.10 47.10 -2.81
C SER A 60 -22.64 46.67 -2.90
N ILE A 61 -21.77 47.63 -3.20
CA ILE A 61 -20.32 47.44 -3.24
C ILE A 61 -19.82 46.87 -1.91
N GLU A 62 -20.19 47.45 -0.77
CA GLU A 62 -19.76 47.00 0.58
C GLU A 62 -20.06 45.52 0.84
N LYS A 63 -21.26 45.04 0.45
CA LYS A 63 -21.60 43.62 0.57
C LYS A 63 -20.75 42.74 -0.34
N ALA A 64 -20.51 43.15 -1.58
CA ALA A 64 -19.68 42.38 -2.52
C ALA A 64 -18.27 42.14 -1.95
N LEU A 65 -17.70 43.19 -1.35
CA LEU A 65 -16.36 43.19 -0.75
C LEU A 65 -16.26 42.25 0.47
N LEU A 66 -17.30 42.22 1.30
CA LEU A 66 -17.39 41.30 2.43
C LEU A 66 -17.39 39.84 1.96
N TRP A 67 -18.18 39.54 0.92
CA TRP A 67 -18.26 38.20 0.36
C TRP A 67 -16.97 37.77 -0.35
N GLU A 68 -16.31 38.67 -1.07
CA GLU A 68 -14.99 38.44 -1.67
C GLU A 68 -13.93 38.14 -0.60
N ARG A 69 -13.98 38.81 0.55
CA ARG A 69 -13.08 38.50 1.69
C ARG A 69 -13.32 37.09 2.24
N LEU A 70 -14.58 36.69 2.38
CA LEU A 70 -14.93 35.34 2.83
C LEU A 70 -14.52 34.28 1.79
N GLU A 71 -14.69 34.59 0.50
CA GLU A 71 -14.22 33.78 -0.62
C GLU A 71 -12.71 33.52 -0.51
N ASN A 72 -11.91 34.57 -0.39
CA ASN A 72 -10.45 34.48 -0.26
C ASN A 72 -10.00 33.76 1.02
N THR A 73 -10.81 33.80 2.07
CA THR A 73 -10.58 33.05 3.31
C THR A 73 -10.82 31.54 3.13
N ALA A 74 -11.70 31.14 2.22
CA ALA A 74 -11.97 29.73 1.93
C ALA A 74 -10.85 29.05 1.11
N VAL A 75 -10.09 29.83 0.33
CA VAL A 75 -9.05 29.31 -0.58
C VAL A 75 -7.92 28.52 0.15
N PRO A 76 -7.34 28.99 1.28
CA PRO A 76 -6.34 28.22 2.03
C PRO A 76 -6.87 26.88 2.57
N PHE A 77 -8.14 26.84 2.99
CA PHE A 77 -8.78 25.59 3.43
C PHE A 77 -8.94 24.61 2.27
N PHE A 78 -9.38 25.11 1.12
CA PHE A 78 -9.47 24.29 -0.10
C PHE A 78 -8.10 23.69 -0.47
N GLY A 79 -7.04 24.50 -0.52
CA GLY A 79 -5.69 24.03 -0.79
C GLY A 79 -5.20 22.98 0.22
N THR A 80 -5.49 23.19 1.50
CA THR A 80 -5.16 22.24 2.58
C THR A 80 -5.83 20.89 2.39
N PHE A 81 -7.15 20.86 2.17
CA PHE A 81 -7.86 19.60 2.00
C PHE A 81 -7.53 18.93 0.67
N LEU A 82 -7.16 19.69 -0.37
CA LEU A 82 -6.68 19.14 -1.62
C LEU A 82 -5.37 18.36 -1.42
N VAL A 83 -4.41 18.94 -0.70
CA VAL A 83 -3.14 18.26 -0.39
C VAL A 83 -3.38 17.04 0.50
N LEU A 84 -4.20 17.16 1.54
CA LEU A 84 -4.54 16.02 2.41
C LEU A 84 -5.21 14.88 1.64
N PHE A 85 -6.17 15.20 0.77
CA PHE A 85 -6.84 14.24 -0.09
C PHE A 85 -5.85 13.53 -1.01
N VAL A 86 -5.03 14.29 -1.75
CA VAL A 86 -4.01 13.72 -2.65
C VAL A 86 -3.02 12.82 -1.89
N ASN A 87 -2.56 13.27 -0.71
CA ASN A 87 -1.58 12.55 0.10
C ASN A 87 -2.16 11.29 0.77
N SER A 88 -3.48 11.22 0.94
CA SER A 88 -4.17 10.10 1.59
C SER A 88 -4.26 8.83 0.73
N TYR A 89 -4.13 8.94 -0.60
CA TYR A 89 -4.09 7.77 -1.49
C TYR A 89 -2.69 7.20 -1.65
N ARG A 90 -1.73 8.07 -1.95
CA ARG A 90 -0.31 7.74 -1.94
C ARG A 90 0.40 8.94 -1.34
N ARG A 91 1.34 8.68 -0.43
CA ARG A 91 2.13 9.72 0.25
C ARG A 91 3.05 10.45 -0.74
N ILE A 92 2.48 11.29 -1.57
CA ILE A 92 3.14 12.04 -2.65
C ILE A 92 4.06 13.13 -2.06
N PHE A 93 3.64 13.69 -0.93
CA PHE A 93 4.35 14.71 -0.17
C PHE A 93 4.93 14.14 1.13
N SER A 94 6.05 14.69 1.60
CA SER A 94 6.60 14.31 2.91
C SER A 94 5.65 14.77 4.02
N ARG A 95 5.72 14.11 5.18
CA ARG A 95 4.90 14.48 6.34
C ARG A 95 5.23 15.88 6.82
N ASP A 96 6.51 16.22 6.92
CA ASP A 96 6.98 17.53 7.37
C ASP A 96 6.47 18.66 6.45
N PHE A 97 6.53 18.44 5.13
CA PHE A 97 5.99 19.39 4.16
C PHE A 97 4.47 19.56 4.32
N THR A 98 3.75 18.45 4.49
CA THR A 98 2.29 18.49 4.63
C THR A 98 1.88 19.28 5.87
N TYR A 99 2.54 19.05 7.02
CA TYR A 99 2.26 19.79 8.25
C TYR A 99 2.62 21.27 8.13
N LEU A 100 3.77 21.59 7.53
CA LEU A 100 4.18 22.98 7.30
C LEU A 100 3.18 23.71 6.39
N TYR A 101 2.71 23.05 5.32
CA TYR A 101 1.73 23.60 4.39
C TYR A 101 0.38 23.85 5.06
N ILE A 102 -0.09 22.92 5.88
CA ILE A 102 -1.33 23.08 6.67
C ILE A 102 -1.19 24.25 7.64
N PHE A 103 -0.07 24.30 8.38
CA PHE A 103 0.20 25.37 9.33
C PHE A 103 0.21 26.75 8.66
N LEU A 104 0.90 26.88 7.53
CA LEU A 104 0.98 28.14 6.80
C LEU A 104 -0.38 28.60 6.27
N ASN A 105 -1.19 27.68 5.74
CA ASN A 105 -2.54 28.01 5.25
C ASN A 105 -3.51 28.38 6.38
N LEU A 106 -3.42 27.73 7.54
CA LEU A 106 -4.21 28.08 8.72
C LEU A 106 -3.81 29.47 9.25
N LEU A 107 -2.51 29.75 9.34
CA LEU A 107 -2.01 31.06 9.74
C LEU A 107 -2.51 32.15 8.79
N LEU A 108 -2.43 31.89 7.48
CA LEU A 108 -2.86 32.82 6.44
C LEU A 108 -4.38 33.09 6.50
N SER A 109 -5.19 32.05 6.65
CA SER A 109 -6.64 32.21 6.84
C SER A 109 -6.95 33.01 8.11
N GLY A 110 -6.20 32.77 9.20
CA GLY A 110 -6.32 33.55 10.43
C GLY A 110 -6.06 35.04 10.18
N ILE A 111 -4.96 35.38 9.50
CA ILE A 111 -4.61 36.77 9.15
C ILE A 111 -5.70 37.44 8.31
N LEU A 112 -6.22 36.75 7.28
CA LEU A 112 -7.26 37.29 6.40
C LEU A 112 -8.57 37.60 7.14
N ILE A 113 -8.91 36.82 8.17
CA ILE A 113 -10.10 37.04 9.00
C ILE A 113 -9.87 38.15 10.03
N THR A 114 -8.70 38.19 10.67
CA THR A 114 -8.47 39.04 11.85
C THR A 114 -7.99 40.44 11.51
N ASP A 115 -7.24 40.63 10.42
CA ASP A 115 -6.69 41.94 10.05
C ASP A 115 -7.64 42.68 9.09
N PRO A 116 -8.33 43.74 9.54
CA PRO A 116 -9.20 44.54 8.68
C PRO A 116 -8.41 45.35 7.64
N ASN A 117 -7.15 45.68 7.93
CA ASN A 117 -6.28 46.49 7.06
C ASN A 117 -5.54 45.65 6.02
N ALA A 118 -5.56 44.31 6.15
CA ALA A 118 -5.09 43.41 5.11
C ALA A 118 -5.89 43.53 3.81
N TYR A 119 -7.09 44.11 3.85
CA TYR A 119 -7.86 44.53 2.67
C TYR A 119 -7.97 46.05 2.66
N THR A 120 -7.07 46.73 1.94
CA THR A 120 -7.33 48.11 1.53
C THR A 120 -8.34 48.04 0.39
N ILE A 121 -9.61 48.20 0.73
CA ILE A 121 -10.75 48.08 -0.16
C ILE A 121 -10.80 49.28 -1.12
N GLU A 122 -9.92 49.30 -2.11
CA GLU A 122 -10.13 50.09 -3.30
C GLU A 122 -10.82 49.20 -4.34
N LEU A 123 -12.01 49.60 -4.77
CA LEU A 123 -12.67 49.01 -5.93
C LEU A 123 -11.68 49.09 -7.10
N SER A 124 -11.39 47.96 -7.77
CA SER A 124 -10.63 48.03 -9.01
C SER A 124 -11.57 48.57 -10.08
N HIS A 125 -12.47 47.74 -10.62
CA HIS A 125 -13.57 48.13 -11.52
C HIS A 125 -14.68 47.06 -11.49
N PRO A 126 -15.97 47.41 -11.71
CA PRO A 126 -17.02 46.40 -11.88
C PRO A 126 -16.84 45.67 -13.22
N ARG A 127 -16.79 44.34 -13.18
CA ARG A 127 -16.70 43.52 -14.39
C ARG A 127 -18.08 43.00 -14.78
N SER A 128 -18.59 43.49 -15.91
CA SER A 128 -19.87 43.05 -16.46
C SER A 128 -19.68 41.99 -17.56
N PHE A 129 -20.48 40.92 -17.50
CA PHE A 129 -20.64 39.95 -18.58
C PHE A 129 -22.09 40.01 -19.10
N PRO A 130 -22.39 40.87 -20.09
CA PRO A 130 -23.76 41.16 -20.53
C PRO A 130 -24.52 39.92 -21.01
N TYR A 131 -23.85 39.02 -21.73
CA TYR A 131 -24.43 37.77 -22.24
C TYR A 131 -24.87 36.79 -21.14
N LEU A 132 -24.31 36.92 -19.94
CA LEU A 132 -24.66 36.11 -18.77
C LEU A 132 -25.52 36.88 -17.75
N GLY A 133 -25.71 38.20 -17.96
CA GLY A 133 -26.43 39.08 -17.04
C GLY A 133 -25.77 39.24 -15.67
N ILE A 134 -24.45 39.04 -15.57
CA ILE A 134 -23.70 39.09 -14.31
C ILE A 134 -22.76 40.28 -14.25
N VAL A 135 -22.68 40.91 -13.09
CA VAL A 135 -21.68 41.91 -12.71
C VAL A 135 -20.96 41.39 -11.48
N ILE A 136 -19.64 41.37 -11.52
CA ILE A 136 -18.76 40.97 -10.41
C ILE A 136 -17.95 42.20 -10.02
N TYR A 137 -17.95 42.52 -8.74
CA TYR A 137 -17.13 43.61 -8.20
C TYR A 137 -15.78 43.04 -7.80
N GLU A 138 -14.72 43.45 -8.50
CA GLU A 138 -13.35 43.03 -8.20
C GLU A 138 -12.64 44.12 -7.36
N THR A 139 -11.76 43.69 -6.46
CA THR A 139 -10.91 44.59 -5.68
C THR A 139 -9.46 44.56 -6.12
N LYS A 140 -8.73 45.63 -5.79
CA LYS A 140 -7.26 45.54 -5.76
C LYS A 140 -6.85 44.54 -4.68
N GLN A 141 -6.49 43.34 -5.11
CA GLN A 141 -6.09 42.27 -4.20
C GLN A 141 -4.83 42.67 -3.42
N PRO A 142 -4.82 42.50 -2.08
CA PRO A 142 -3.66 42.80 -1.27
C PRO A 142 -2.50 41.86 -1.61
N ILE A 143 -1.26 42.31 -1.35
CA ILE A 143 -0.04 41.55 -1.66
C ILE A 143 -0.08 40.13 -1.08
N ILE A 144 -0.69 39.97 0.10
CA ILE A 144 -0.82 38.67 0.77
C ILE A 144 -1.72 37.69 0.01
N VAL A 145 -2.79 38.17 -0.64
CA VAL A 145 -3.68 37.36 -1.48
C VAL A 145 -3.01 37.06 -2.83
N GLN A 146 -2.26 38.01 -3.38
CA GLN A 146 -1.45 37.75 -4.58
C GLN A 146 -0.40 36.66 -4.34
N TYR A 147 0.27 36.68 -3.17
CA TYR A 147 1.17 35.61 -2.76
C TYR A 147 0.44 34.26 -2.65
N LEU A 148 -0.79 34.25 -2.11
CA LEU A 148 -1.61 33.04 -2.05
C LEU A 148 -1.90 32.48 -3.43
N TYR A 149 -2.25 33.32 -4.42
CA TYR A 149 -2.47 32.88 -5.79
C TYR A 149 -1.20 32.28 -6.41
N ILE A 150 -0.05 32.93 -6.23
CA ILE A 150 1.25 32.43 -6.75
C ILE A 150 1.63 31.11 -6.08
N SER A 151 1.53 31.04 -4.75
CA SER A 151 1.80 29.82 -3.98
C SER A 151 0.85 28.69 -4.38
N GLY A 152 -0.44 29.00 -4.54
CA GLY A 152 -1.47 28.07 -5.03
C GLY A 152 -1.14 27.54 -6.42
N MET A 153 -0.76 28.41 -7.36
CA MET A 153 -0.32 28.01 -8.70
C MET A 153 0.90 27.09 -8.65
N MET A 154 1.93 27.43 -7.87
CA MET A 154 3.10 26.57 -7.69
C MET A 154 2.73 25.20 -7.10
N MET A 155 1.81 25.17 -6.14
CA MET A 155 1.30 23.92 -5.56
C MET A 155 0.49 23.10 -6.55
N ILE A 156 -0.33 23.74 -7.38
CA ILE A 156 -1.06 23.09 -8.46
C ILE A 156 -0.07 22.45 -9.45
N PHE A 157 0.93 23.20 -9.92
CA PHE A 157 1.96 22.68 -10.82
C PHE A 157 2.75 21.53 -10.20
N TRP A 158 3.13 21.65 -8.92
CA TRP A 158 3.88 20.60 -8.24
C TRP A 158 3.03 19.34 -8.04
N THR A 159 1.75 19.51 -7.67
CA THR A 159 0.79 18.41 -7.53
C THR A 159 0.57 17.73 -8.87
N LEU A 160 0.33 18.49 -9.94
CA LEU A 160 0.24 17.98 -11.31
C LEU A 160 1.48 17.21 -11.71
N PHE A 161 2.67 17.78 -11.52
CA PHE A 161 3.93 17.13 -11.87
C PHE A 161 4.09 15.81 -11.13
N LYS A 162 3.80 15.78 -9.83
CA LYS A 162 3.89 14.57 -9.01
C LYS A 162 2.85 13.53 -9.41
N VAL A 163 1.60 13.94 -9.61
CA VAL A 163 0.50 13.07 -10.04
C VAL A 163 0.79 12.52 -11.44
N ALA A 164 1.14 13.36 -12.41
CA ALA A 164 1.50 12.95 -13.77
C ALA A 164 2.70 12.00 -13.80
N ASN A 165 3.78 12.31 -13.06
CA ASN A 165 4.95 11.42 -12.94
C ASN A 165 4.56 10.08 -12.28
N GLN A 166 3.54 10.07 -11.43
CA GLN A 166 3.01 8.84 -10.84
C GLN A 166 2.13 8.05 -11.82
N PHE A 167 1.28 8.71 -12.62
CA PHE A 167 0.52 8.11 -13.72
C PHE A 167 1.43 7.53 -14.81
N LEU A 168 2.56 8.20 -15.10
CA LEU A 168 3.60 7.72 -16.01
C LEU A 168 4.35 6.48 -15.47
N LYS A 169 4.48 6.35 -14.13
CA LYS A 169 5.20 5.25 -13.48
C LYS A 169 4.33 4.04 -13.15
N ASN A 170 3.06 4.24 -12.86
CA ASN A 170 2.07 3.20 -12.60
C ASN A 170 0.90 3.48 -13.53
N HIS A 171 0.72 2.64 -14.55
CA HIS A 171 -0.45 2.70 -15.44
C HIS A 171 -1.71 2.39 -14.62
N PHE A 172 -2.24 3.39 -13.90
CA PHE A 172 -3.61 3.32 -13.42
C PHE A 172 -4.49 3.30 -14.66
N ARG A 173 -5.28 2.22 -14.84
CA ARG A 173 -6.17 2.03 -16.00
C ARG A 173 -7.23 3.11 -16.18
N ASN A 174 -7.40 4.03 -15.22
CA ASN A 174 -8.39 5.10 -15.29
C ASN A 174 -7.73 6.47 -15.55
N PRO A 175 -7.53 6.88 -16.82
CA PRO A 175 -7.01 8.20 -17.18
C PRO A 175 -7.99 9.33 -16.81
N PHE A 176 -9.24 9.01 -16.45
CA PHE A 176 -10.28 9.98 -16.16
C PHE A 176 -9.94 10.86 -14.95
N LEU A 177 -9.29 10.32 -13.91
CA LEU A 177 -8.84 11.11 -12.77
C LEU A 177 -7.74 12.12 -13.17
N LEU A 178 -6.78 11.71 -14.00
CA LEU A 178 -5.74 12.61 -14.49
C LEU A 178 -6.35 13.71 -15.37
N PHE A 179 -7.28 13.33 -16.27
CA PHE A 179 -8.01 14.27 -17.11
C PHE A 179 -8.81 15.27 -16.28
N GLY A 180 -9.60 14.82 -15.30
CA GLY A 180 -10.37 15.70 -14.43
C GLY A 180 -9.49 16.65 -13.62
N LEU A 181 -8.33 16.19 -13.17
CA LEU A 181 -7.38 17.00 -12.40
C LEU A 181 -6.65 18.03 -13.28
N ILE A 182 -6.25 17.66 -14.50
CA ILE A 182 -5.71 18.59 -15.50
C ILE A 182 -6.76 19.64 -15.86
N LEU A 183 -7.99 19.21 -16.16
CA LEU A 183 -9.08 20.11 -16.54
C LEU A 183 -9.38 21.12 -15.42
N PHE A 184 -9.54 20.65 -14.19
CA PHE A 184 -9.82 21.51 -13.05
C PHE A 184 -8.70 22.51 -12.78
N PHE A 185 -7.45 22.06 -12.78
CA PHE A 185 -6.32 22.96 -12.54
C PHE A 185 -6.09 23.95 -13.68
N THR A 186 -6.36 23.56 -14.92
CA THR A 186 -6.33 24.49 -16.05
C THR A 186 -7.40 25.57 -15.88
N SER A 187 -8.63 25.20 -15.50
CA SER A 187 -9.68 26.18 -15.19
C SER A 187 -9.34 27.06 -14.00
N MET A 188 -8.70 26.53 -12.95
CA MET A 188 -8.27 27.36 -11.81
C MET A 188 -7.24 28.41 -12.23
N ILE A 189 -6.25 28.02 -13.05
CA ILE A 189 -5.28 28.98 -13.58
C ILE A 189 -5.99 30.02 -14.44
N LEU A 190 -6.97 29.61 -15.25
CA LEU A 190 -7.77 30.51 -16.07
C LEU A 190 -8.56 31.51 -15.21
N ASP A 191 -9.21 31.04 -14.15
CA ASP A 191 -9.95 31.87 -13.19
C ASP A 191 -9.02 32.86 -12.45
N ILE A 192 -7.79 32.46 -12.13
CA ILE A 192 -6.77 33.38 -11.58
C ILE A 192 -6.38 34.45 -12.62
N LEU A 193 -6.19 34.07 -13.89
CA LEU A 193 -5.89 35.03 -14.98
C LEU A 193 -7.06 35.99 -15.24
N VAL A 194 -8.30 35.51 -15.09
CA VAL A 194 -9.49 36.35 -15.11
C VAL A 194 -9.41 37.35 -13.95
N ALA A 195 -9.16 36.89 -12.72
CA ALA A 195 -9.05 37.74 -11.53
C ALA A 195 -7.90 38.77 -11.56
N THR A 196 -6.88 38.57 -12.41
CA THR A 196 -5.76 39.51 -12.58
C THR A 196 -5.89 40.41 -13.81
N ASP A 197 -7.12 40.57 -14.36
CA ASP A 197 -7.41 41.41 -15.53
C ASP A 197 -6.71 40.98 -16.84
N VAL A 198 -6.26 39.72 -16.94
CA VAL A 198 -5.59 39.21 -18.15
C VAL A 198 -6.60 38.69 -19.18
N LEU A 199 -7.70 38.06 -18.75
CA LEU A 199 -8.67 37.43 -19.65
C LEU A 199 -10.11 37.90 -19.40
N PRO A 200 -10.86 38.34 -20.44
CA PRO A 200 -12.23 38.84 -20.30
C PRO A 200 -13.28 37.73 -20.45
N ILE A 201 -13.14 36.63 -19.70
CA ILE A 201 -14.05 35.48 -19.73
C ILE A 201 -14.61 35.20 -18.34
N PRO A 202 -15.82 34.60 -18.23
CA PRO A 202 -16.40 34.28 -16.92
C PRO A 202 -15.60 33.19 -16.21
N TYR A 203 -15.70 33.13 -14.88
CA TYR A 203 -15.11 32.06 -14.08
C TYR A 203 -15.75 30.71 -14.42
N THR A 204 -14.93 29.68 -14.64
CA THR A 204 -15.38 28.36 -15.14
C THR A 204 -15.00 27.18 -14.25
N SER A 205 -14.22 27.39 -13.19
CA SER A 205 -13.73 26.29 -12.34
C SER A 205 -14.83 25.43 -11.71
N HIS A 206 -16.02 25.98 -11.49
CA HIS A 206 -17.13 25.22 -10.90
C HIS A 206 -17.60 24.05 -11.77
N PHE A 207 -17.54 24.18 -13.10
CA PHE A 207 -17.84 23.08 -14.02
C PHE A 207 -16.75 22.02 -14.01
N SER A 208 -15.48 22.41 -14.02
CA SER A 208 -14.37 21.47 -14.04
C SER A 208 -14.16 20.78 -12.69
N PHE A 209 -14.53 21.42 -11.57
CA PHE A 209 -14.54 20.76 -10.26
C PHE A 209 -15.60 19.65 -10.19
N LEU A 210 -16.77 19.88 -10.78
CA LEU A 210 -17.80 18.86 -10.91
C LEU A 210 -17.29 17.66 -11.74
N VAL A 211 -16.57 17.92 -12.84
CA VAL A 211 -15.90 16.86 -13.61
C VAL A 211 -14.86 16.13 -12.76
N LEU A 212 -13.95 16.84 -12.07
CA LEU A 212 -12.96 16.26 -11.17
C LEU A 212 -13.62 15.37 -10.10
N MET A 213 -14.73 15.81 -9.54
CA MET A 213 -15.49 15.06 -8.54
C MET A 213 -15.98 13.73 -9.12
N PHE A 214 -16.64 13.74 -10.28
CA PHE A 214 -17.04 12.50 -10.97
C PHE A 214 -15.84 11.62 -11.33
N SER A 215 -14.70 12.23 -11.66
CA SER A 215 -13.47 11.50 -11.94
C SER A 215 -12.90 10.80 -10.71
N VAL A 216 -12.95 11.44 -9.54
CA VAL A 216 -12.59 10.82 -8.25
C VAL A 216 -13.53 9.65 -7.92
N ASP A 217 -14.84 9.83 -8.09
CA ASP A 217 -15.82 8.77 -7.80
C ASP A 217 -15.67 7.56 -8.74
N SER A 218 -15.43 7.80 -10.03
CA SER A 218 -15.11 6.75 -10.99
C SER A 218 -13.83 6.02 -10.60
N PHE A 219 -12.80 6.75 -10.19
CA PHE A 219 -11.55 6.16 -9.71
C PHE A 219 -11.76 5.30 -8.45
N LEU A 220 -12.57 5.78 -7.51
CA LEU A 220 -12.87 5.08 -6.26
C LEU A 220 -13.69 3.82 -6.46
N THR A 221 -14.72 3.88 -7.29
CA THR A 221 -15.59 2.74 -7.62
C THR A 221 -14.82 1.65 -8.35
N VAL A 222 -14.00 2.00 -9.35
CA VAL A 222 -13.14 1.05 -10.09
C VAL A 222 -12.14 0.36 -9.16
N ASN A 223 -11.52 1.09 -8.23
CA ASN A 223 -10.60 0.49 -7.27
C ASN A 223 -11.31 -0.43 -6.26
N LYS A 224 -12.57 -0.13 -5.90
CA LYS A 224 -13.39 -1.00 -5.05
C LYS A 224 -13.76 -2.29 -5.78
N SER A 225 -14.21 -2.21 -7.03
CA SER A 225 -14.52 -3.38 -7.85
C SER A 225 -13.26 -4.21 -8.14
N GLU A 226 -12.09 -3.59 -8.34
CA GLU A 226 -10.84 -4.35 -8.45
C GLU A 226 -10.49 -5.12 -7.17
N ARG A 227 -10.79 -4.55 -5.99
CA ARG A 227 -10.55 -5.23 -4.71
C ARG A 227 -11.51 -6.40 -4.53
N GLU A 228 -12.78 -6.25 -4.90
CA GLU A 228 -13.79 -7.31 -4.90
C GLU A 228 -13.48 -8.39 -5.93
N VAL A 229 -13.16 -8.05 -7.18
CA VAL A 229 -12.74 -9.01 -8.22
C VAL A 229 -11.46 -9.75 -7.84
N ARG A 230 -10.48 -9.09 -7.21
CA ARG A 230 -9.29 -9.78 -6.69
C ARG A 230 -9.62 -10.70 -5.51
N LEU A 231 -10.64 -10.42 -4.72
CA LEU A 231 -11.11 -11.29 -3.64
C LEU A 231 -11.87 -12.49 -4.21
N GLU A 232 -12.78 -12.29 -5.16
CA GLU A 232 -13.50 -13.37 -5.86
C GLU A 232 -12.56 -14.27 -6.68
N PHE A 233 -11.55 -13.69 -7.33
CA PHE A 233 -10.51 -14.44 -8.04
C PHE A 233 -9.62 -15.23 -7.06
N LYS A 234 -9.31 -14.68 -5.89
CA LYS A 234 -8.61 -15.41 -4.82
C LYS A 234 -9.44 -16.55 -4.25
N GLU A 235 -10.75 -16.35 -4.06
CA GLU A 235 -11.68 -17.41 -3.63
C GLU A 235 -11.84 -18.49 -4.70
N SER A 236 -11.87 -18.11 -5.98
CA SER A 236 -11.92 -19.03 -7.12
C SER A 236 -10.63 -19.84 -7.25
N ILE A 237 -9.46 -19.22 -7.03
CA ILE A 237 -8.16 -19.89 -6.98
C ILE A 237 -8.08 -20.81 -5.76
N ALA A 238 -8.57 -20.39 -4.58
CA ALA A 238 -8.61 -21.23 -3.39
C ALA A 238 -9.50 -22.46 -3.61
N LYS A 239 -10.66 -22.31 -4.24
CA LYS A 239 -11.52 -23.43 -4.67
C LYS A 239 -10.83 -24.35 -5.68
N TRP A 240 -10.11 -23.80 -6.65
CA TRP A 240 -9.39 -24.57 -7.66
C TRP A 240 -8.20 -25.34 -7.07
N LEU A 241 -7.44 -24.72 -6.17
CA LEU A 241 -6.33 -25.36 -5.45
C LEU A 241 -6.83 -26.47 -4.50
N HIS A 242 -7.95 -26.27 -3.81
CA HIS A 242 -8.56 -27.33 -3.01
C HIS A 242 -9.15 -28.46 -3.87
N GLY A 243 -9.64 -28.16 -5.08
CA GLY A 243 -10.15 -29.15 -6.03
C GLY A 243 -9.06 -30.01 -6.69
N SER A 244 -7.87 -29.47 -6.95
CA SER A 244 -6.79 -30.22 -7.59
C SER A 244 -6.05 -31.16 -6.63
N ILE A 245 -6.06 -30.87 -5.33
CA ILE A 245 -5.43 -31.72 -4.30
C ILE A 245 -6.22 -33.04 -4.13
N ALA A 246 -7.53 -33.05 -4.39
CA ALA A 246 -8.36 -34.25 -4.30
C ALA A 246 -8.19 -35.23 -5.48
N GLN A 247 -7.58 -34.82 -6.60
CA GLN A 247 -7.43 -35.66 -7.80
C GLN A 247 -6.04 -36.27 -7.99
N SER A 248 -5.01 -35.83 -7.24
CA SER A 248 -3.64 -36.33 -7.39
C SER A 248 -3.24 -37.47 -6.46
N GLU A 249 -4.10 -37.93 -5.54
CA GLU A 249 -3.75 -38.98 -4.56
C GLU A 249 -4.07 -40.43 -4.97
N THR A 250 -4.55 -40.72 -6.19
CA THR A 250 -5.05 -42.09 -6.51
C THR A 250 -4.23 -42.94 -7.47
N ILE A 251 -3.05 -42.54 -7.95
CA ILE A 251 -2.27 -43.42 -8.84
C ILE A 251 -0.79 -43.35 -8.53
N LEU A 252 -0.31 -44.22 -7.64
CA LEU A 252 0.99 -44.89 -7.78
C LEU A 252 1.14 -45.96 -6.69
N ASN A 253 1.03 -47.23 -7.09
CA ASN A 253 1.61 -48.36 -6.36
C ASN A 253 2.50 -49.15 -7.35
N PRO A 254 3.70 -49.60 -6.95
CA PRO A 254 4.70 -50.15 -7.87
C PRO A 254 4.71 -51.68 -7.85
N LYS A 255 5.07 -52.32 -8.97
CA LYS A 255 5.71 -53.64 -8.98
C LYS A 255 6.20 -54.08 -10.37
N GLU A 256 7.41 -54.65 -10.33
CA GLU A 256 7.95 -55.71 -11.22
C GLU A 256 8.20 -55.32 -12.70
N ALA A 257 9.14 -55.90 -13.44
CA ALA A 257 10.40 -56.62 -13.25
C ALA A 257 10.86 -56.93 -14.68
N ALA A 258 12.15 -56.71 -14.99
CA ALA A 258 12.98 -57.40 -15.99
C ALA A 258 12.49 -57.72 -17.44
N VAL A 259 13.50 -57.77 -18.32
CA VAL A 259 13.63 -58.60 -19.56
C VAL A 259 13.59 -57.86 -20.91
N SER A 260 14.81 -57.76 -21.45
CA SER A 260 15.28 -57.96 -22.84
C SER A 260 14.77 -57.14 -24.02
N GLY A 261 15.72 -56.82 -24.92
CA GLY A 261 15.49 -57.00 -26.35
C GLY A 261 15.84 -55.82 -27.26
N SER A 262 17.12 -55.72 -27.62
CA SER A 262 17.68 -55.32 -28.94
C SER A 262 16.75 -54.72 -30.03
N LYS A 263 17.12 -53.56 -30.59
CA LYS A 263 17.76 -53.44 -31.92
C LYS A 263 17.96 -51.98 -32.38
N GLU A 264 19.20 -51.75 -32.83
CA GLU A 264 19.72 -50.87 -33.91
C GLU A 264 18.80 -49.85 -34.59
N SER A 265 19.30 -48.61 -34.71
CA SER A 265 19.87 -48.01 -35.94
C SER A 265 19.56 -46.51 -36.07
N GLY A 266 20.58 -45.70 -36.42
CA GLY A 266 20.39 -44.32 -36.88
C GLY A 266 21.40 -43.30 -36.36
N GLU A 267 22.66 -43.40 -36.78
CA GLU A 267 23.63 -42.29 -36.74
C GLU A 267 23.20 -41.18 -37.70
N ILE A 268 23.04 -39.95 -37.21
CA ILE A 268 23.41 -38.73 -37.96
C ILE A 268 24.00 -37.73 -36.95
N GLY A 269 25.27 -37.39 -37.16
CA GLY A 269 26.13 -36.73 -36.19
C GLY A 269 25.79 -35.28 -35.84
N ARG A 270 26.21 -34.90 -34.63
CA ARG A 270 26.64 -33.53 -34.30
C ARG A 270 27.87 -33.59 -33.40
N SER A 271 28.83 -32.75 -33.79
CA SER A 271 30.15 -32.52 -33.21
C SER A 271 30.17 -32.35 -31.68
N PRO A 272 31.29 -32.69 -31.00
CA PRO A 272 31.36 -32.76 -29.55
C PRO A 272 31.42 -31.35 -28.94
N LEU A 273 30.32 -30.93 -28.32
CA LEU A 273 30.36 -29.81 -27.39
C LEU A 273 31.17 -30.22 -26.17
N SER A 274 32.45 -29.86 -26.24
CA SER A 274 33.34 -29.49 -25.15
C SER A 274 32.76 -29.74 -23.76
N ARG A 275 33.19 -30.87 -23.19
CA ARG A 275 33.08 -31.19 -21.77
C ARG A 275 33.90 -30.15 -21.00
N LYS A 276 33.33 -28.96 -20.77
CA LYS A 276 33.91 -27.97 -19.87
C LYS A 276 33.90 -28.57 -18.47
N LYS A 277 35.10 -28.63 -17.88
CA LYS A 277 35.42 -28.95 -16.48
C LYS A 277 34.25 -28.71 -15.54
N ALA A 278 33.99 -29.68 -14.67
CA ALA A 278 33.13 -29.57 -13.50
C ALA A 278 33.46 -28.27 -12.73
N SER A 279 32.69 -27.22 -12.99
CA SER A 279 32.62 -26.07 -12.11
C SER A 279 31.86 -26.55 -10.89
N SER A 280 32.47 -26.49 -9.71
CA SER A 280 31.74 -26.43 -8.44
C SER A 280 30.57 -25.46 -8.64
N GLN A 281 29.35 -25.98 -8.71
CA GLN A 281 28.17 -25.16 -9.01
C GLN A 281 28.02 -24.16 -7.87
N LEU A 282 28.29 -22.89 -8.14
CA LEU A 282 28.14 -21.84 -7.14
C LEU A 282 26.65 -21.75 -6.77
N ILE A 283 26.34 -21.99 -5.50
CA ILE A 283 24.98 -21.91 -4.97
C ILE A 283 24.75 -20.50 -4.42
N LEU A 284 23.69 -19.87 -4.88
CA LEU A 284 23.18 -18.62 -4.33
C LEU A 284 22.24 -18.94 -3.16
N LYS A 285 22.49 -18.34 -2.00
CA LYS A 285 21.54 -18.30 -0.89
C LYS A 285 20.84 -16.95 -0.87
N VAL A 286 19.52 -16.99 -0.89
CA VAL A 286 18.64 -15.83 -0.78
C VAL A 286 18.06 -15.82 0.62
N LYS A 287 18.28 -14.71 1.29
CA LYS A 287 17.84 -14.43 2.65
C LYS A 287 16.80 -13.33 2.54
N ALA A 288 15.52 -13.66 2.63
CA ALA A 288 14.41 -12.75 2.38
C ALA A 288 13.39 -12.68 3.53
N MET A 289 13.42 -13.58 4.51
CA MET A 289 12.64 -13.48 5.76
C MET A 289 13.41 -12.64 6.78
N GLY A 290 13.29 -11.32 6.64
CA GLY A 290 14.19 -10.32 7.19
C GLY A 290 14.65 -9.36 6.08
N PRO A 291 15.75 -8.62 6.29
CA PRO A 291 16.33 -7.79 5.24
C PRO A 291 16.77 -8.66 4.06
N LEU A 292 16.61 -8.17 2.83
CA LEU A 292 17.08 -8.90 1.65
C LEU A 292 18.62 -8.98 1.66
N GLU A 293 19.14 -10.20 1.74
CA GLU A 293 20.56 -10.50 1.65
C GLU A 293 20.79 -11.60 0.60
N LEU A 294 21.89 -11.48 -0.14
CA LEU A 294 22.33 -12.47 -1.12
C LEU A 294 23.72 -12.95 -0.71
N GLU A 295 23.91 -14.26 -0.67
CA GLU A 295 25.18 -14.91 -0.39
C GLU A 295 25.52 -15.87 -1.51
N LEU A 296 26.74 -15.80 -2.03
CA LEU A 296 27.24 -16.70 -3.06
C LEU A 296 28.34 -17.56 -2.46
N ASP A 297 28.12 -18.87 -2.39
CA ASP A 297 29.08 -19.84 -1.82
C ASP A 297 29.60 -19.41 -0.42
N GLY A 298 28.67 -18.96 0.43
CA GLY A 298 28.94 -18.49 1.79
C GLY A 298 29.50 -17.06 1.90
N LYS A 299 29.78 -16.38 0.79
CA LYS A 299 30.22 -14.97 0.79
C LYS A 299 29.06 -14.02 0.54
N LYS A 300 28.83 -13.09 1.46
CA LYS A 300 27.80 -12.05 1.32
C LYS A 300 28.14 -11.12 0.16
N ILE A 301 27.20 -10.97 -0.77
CA ILE A 301 27.27 -9.99 -1.85
C ILE A 301 26.93 -8.61 -1.27
N SER A 302 27.72 -7.59 -1.58
CA SER A 302 27.45 -6.25 -1.05
C SER A 302 26.12 -5.73 -1.57
N ALA A 303 25.32 -5.13 -0.69
CA ALA A 303 24.05 -4.52 -1.06
C ALA A 303 24.21 -3.51 -2.21
N SER A 304 25.32 -2.77 -2.28
CA SER A 304 25.60 -1.81 -3.34
C SER A 304 25.63 -2.44 -4.75
N GLU A 305 25.99 -3.73 -4.86
CA GLU A 305 26.12 -4.42 -6.15
C GLU A 305 24.76 -4.69 -6.80
N TYR A 306 23.74 -5.04 -6.01
CA TYR A 306 22.40 -5.36 -6.52
C TYR A 306 21.35 -4.28 -6.24
N SER A 307 21.55 -3.39 -5.25
CA SER A 307 20.59 -2.34 -4.89
C SER A 307 20.84 -0.99 -5.55
N SER A 308 22.07 -0.72 -6.04
CA SER A 308 22.42 0.57 -6.67
C SER A 308 21.55 0.90 -7.88
N LYS A 309 21.04 -0.12 -8.58
CA LYS A 309 20.13 0.02 -9.71
C LYS A 309 18.74 -0.46 -9.33
N LYS A 310 17.80 0.49 -9.19
CA LYS A 310 16.40 0.21 -8.83
C LYS A 310 15.74 -0.91 -9.65
N LYS A 311 15.98 -0.98 -10.96
CA LYS A 311 15.41 -2.01 -11.84
C LYS A 311 16.02 -3.40 -11.64
N LEU A 312 17.32 -3.46 -11.33
CA LEU A 312 17.99 -4.73 -11.01
C LEU A 312 17.44 -5.29 -9.70
N LEU A 313 17.35 -4.43 -8.67
CA LEU A 313 16.75 -4.79 -7.39
C LEU A 313 15.28 -5.24 -7.56
N LYS A 314 14.49 -4.51 -8.35
CA LYS A 314 13.09 -4.88 -8.64
C LYS A 314 13.01 -6.23 -9.34
N LEU A 315 13.85 -6.50 -10.33
CA LEU A 315 13.90 -7.80 -11.01
C LEU A 315 14.21 -8.94 -10.04
N ILE A 316 15.23 -8.77 -9.18
CA ILE A 316 15.59 -9.78 -8.16
C ILE A 316 14.39 -10.04 -7.24
N LYS A 317 13.78 -8.99 -6.69
CA LYS A 317 12.63 -9.12 -5.77
C LYS A 317 11.43 -9.79 -6.44
N LEU A 318 11.14 -9.46 -7.70
CA LEU A 318 10.09 -10.12 -8.48
C LEU A 318 10.37 -11.63 -8.58
N LEU A 319 11.58 -12.01 -8.98
CA LEU A 319 11.98 -13.42 -9.11
C LEU A 319 11.90 -14.19 -7.79
N ILE A 320 12.20 -13.54 -6.66
CA ILE A 320 12.06 -14.10 -5.32
C ILE A 320 10.57 -14.26 -4.94
N VAL A 321 9.72 -13.27 -5.20
CA VAL A 321 8.27 -13.37 -4.94
C VAL A 321 7.61 -14.48 -5.77
N ARG A 322 8.10 -14.70 -6.99
CA ARG A 322 7.62 -15.73 -7.93
C ARG A 322 8.54 -16.96 -7.97
N TYR A 323 9.27 -17.19 -6.89
CA TYR A 323 10.22 -18.29 -6.79
C TYR A 323 9.55 -19.65 -7.11
N GLY A 324 10.25 -20.48 -7.89
CA GLY A 324 9.75 -21.76 -8.41
C GLY A 324 8.75 -21.67 -9.58
N LYS A 325 7.90 -20.63 -9.65
CA LYS A 325 6.87 -20.49 -10.71
C LYS A 325 7.33 -19.73 -11.94
N GLY A 326 8.29 -18.82 -11.73
CA GLY A 326 8.78 -17.89 -12.73
C GLY A 326 7.80 -16.79 -13.09
N ILE A 327 8.28 -15.90 -13.96
CA ILE A 327 7.55 -14.70 -14.38
C ILE A 327 7.58 -14.64 -15.89
N HIS A 328 6.40 -14.50 -16.49
CA HIS A 328 6.28 -14.34 -17.92
C HIS A 328 7.05 -13.11 -18.41
N LYS A 329 7.65 -13.22 -19.58
CA LYS A 329 8.43 -12.17 -20.24
C LYS A 329 7.62 -10.88 -20.32
N GLU A 330 6.37 -10.95 -20.78
CA GLU A 330 5.48 -9.79 -20.92
C GLU A 330 5.21 -9.13 -19.56
N GLU A 331 4.98 -9.91 -18.51
CA GLU A 331 4.80 -9.42 -17.14
C GLU A 331 6.09 -8.75 -16.62
N LEU A 332 7.26 -9.30 -16.90
CA LEU A 332 8.54 -8.69 -16.52
C LEU A 332 8.76 -7.34 -17.21
N LEU A 333 8.48 -7.26 -18.52
CA LEU A 333 8.66 -6.04 -19.29
C LEU A 333 7.75 -4.94 -18.76
N GLU A 334 6.47 -5.23 -18.54
CA GLU A 334 5.51 -4.26 -18.00
C GLU A 334 5.87 -3.83 -16.57
N ASN A 335 6.32 -4.76 -15.72
CA ASN A 335 6.71 -4.43 -14.35
C ASN A 335 7.99 -3.57 -14.26
N LEU A 336 8.95 -3.75 -15.18
CA LEU A 336 10.26 -3.07 -15.14
C LEU A 336 10.33 -1.82 -16.02
N TRP A 337 9.59 -1.78 -17.13
CA TRP A 337 9.54 -0.70 -18.11
C TRP A 337 8.10 -0.47 -18.61
N PRO A 338 7.17 -0.04 -17.74
CA PRO A 338 5.80 0.21 -18.14
C PRO A 338 5.74 1.25 -19.27
N GLY A 339 4.94 0.98 -20.31
CA GLY A 339 4.76 1.87 -21.47
C GLY A 339 5.95 1.99 -22.43
N MET A 340 7.02 1.19 -22.24
CA MET A 340 8.11 1.10 -23.20
C MET A 340 7.77 0.12 -24.33
N SER A 341 8.19 0.41 -25.56
CA SER A 341 8.03 -0.55 -26.66
C SER A 341 8.74 -1.87 -26.34
N GLU A 342 8.11 -2.99 -26.72
CA GLU A 342 8.60 -4.33 -26.39
C GLU A 342 10.07 -4.53 -26.78
N LYS A 343 10.45 -4.13 -28.00
CA LYS A 343 11.83 -4.21 -28.50
C LYS A 343 12.84 -3.51 -27.58
N ASN A 344 12.52 -2.30 -27.12
CA ASN A 344 13.41 -1.52 -26.25
C ASN A 344 13.45 -2.08 -24.82
N ALA A 345 12.31 -2.59 -24.34
CA ALA A 345 12.21 -3.24 -23.05
C ALA A 345 13.00 -4.56 -23.02
N LEU A 346 12.93 -5.37 -24.09
CA LEU A 346 13.71 -6.60 -24.25
C LEU A 346 15.21 -6.33 -24.27
N ASN A 347 15.67 -5.35 -25.05
CA ASN A 347 17.08 -4.94 -25.05
C ASN A 347 17.54 -4.52 -23.64
N SER A 348 16.70 -3.79 -22.92
CA SER A 348 16.98 -3.38 -21.54
C SER A 348 16.97 -4.57 -20.57
N LEU A 349 16.08 -5.54 -20.78
CA LEU A 349 16.01 -6.80 -20.04
C LEU A 349 17.29 -7.61 -20.22
N HIS A 350 17.74 -7.85 -21.46
CA HIS A 350 19.00 -8.54 -21.73
C HIS A 350 20.20 -7.88 -21.00
N ALA A 351 20.26 -6.55 -20.99
CA ALA A 351 21.29 -5.82 -20.25
C ALA A 351 21.17 -5.92 -18.71
N LEU A 352 19.96 -6.08 -18.16
CA LEU A 352 19.76 -6.38 -16.75
C LEU A 352 20.13 -7.82 -16.42
N LEU A 353 19.68 -8.79 -17.23
CA LEU A 353 19.99 -10.21 -17.05
C LEU A 353 21.49 -10.48 -17.11
N PHE A 354 22.20 -9.84 -18.04
CA PHE A 354 23.66 -9.92 -18.11
C PHE A 354 24.33 -9.45 -16.82
N ARG A 355 23.86 -8.34 -16.23
CA ARG A 355 24.38 -7.84 -14.94
C ARG A 355 24.03 -8.77 -13.79
N LEU A 356 22.78 -9.27 -13.76
CA LEU A 356 22.34 -10.20 -12.74
C LEU A 356 23.18 -11.48 -12.77
N ARG A 357 23.38 -12.09 -13.95
CA ARG A 357 24.24 -13.28 -14.11
C ARG A 357 25.67 -13.07 -13.61
N LYS A 358 26.23 -11.86 -13.76
CA LYS A 358 27.54 -11.54 -13.18
C LYS A 358 27.52 -11.55 -11.65
N ILE A 359 26.48 -10.99 -11.04
CA ILE A 359 26.30 -10.99 -9.58
C ILE A 359 26.08 -12.41 -9.06
N LEU A 360 25.33 -13.23 -9.79
CA LEU A 360 25.06 -14.62 -9.43
C LEU A 360 26.29 -15.52 -9.54
N GLY A 361 27.34 -15.12 -10.27
CA GLY A 361 28.54 -15.93 -10.51
C GLY A 361 28.32 -17.19 -11.36
N ASN A 362 27.08 -17.65 -11.49
CA ASN A 362 26.66 -18.78 -12.30
C ASN A 362 25.51 -18.36 -13.24
N PRO A 363 25.70 -18.38 -14.57
CA PRO A 363 24.65 -17.99 -15.52
C PRO A 363 23.45 -18.95 -15.51
N ASP A 364 23.64 -20.21 -15.12
CA ASP A 364 22.62 -21.25 -15.10
C ASP A 364 21.64 -21.09 -13.93
N ALA A 365 22.00 -20.27 -12.92
CA ALA A 365 21.11 -19.92 -11.82
C ALA A 365 19.88 -19.12 -12.28
N LEU A 366 19.90 -18.57 -13.50
CA LEU A 366 18.82 -17.79 -14.09
C LEU A 366 18.36 -18.41 -15.40
N VAL A 367 17.22 -19.09 -15.34
CA VAL A 367 16.67 -19.88 -16.46
C VAL A 367 15.59 -19.08 -17.17
N PHE A 368 15.61 -19.13 -18.50
CA PHE A 368 14.53 -18.65 -19.35
C PHE A 368 13.96 -19.84 -20.13
N ALA A 369 12.75 -20.27 -19.79
CA ALA A 369 12.07 -21.40 -20.42
C ALA A 369 10.57 -21.12 -20.45
N GLU A 370 9.88 -21.56 -21.51
CA GLU A 370 8.43 -21.37 -21.70
C GLU A 370 8.00 -19.91 -21.53
N ASP A 371 8.78 -18.98 -22.10
CA ASP A 371 8.61 -17.52 -21.96
C ASP A 371 8.65 -16.99 -20.52
N ARG A 372 9.15 -17.79 -19.57
CA ARG A 372 9.29 -17.39 -18.17
C ARG A 372 10.74 -17.28 -17.75
N LEU A 373 11.02 -16.28 -16.94
CA LEU A 373 12.27 -16.14 -16.21
C LEU A 373 12.10 -16.61 -14.76
N TYR A 374 13.01 -17.46 -14.28
CA TYR A 374 13.02 -17.90 -12.89
C TYR A 374 14.43 -18.22 -12.39
N PHE A 375 14.56 -18.26 -11.07
CA PHE A 375 15.76 -18.80 -10.42
C PHE A 375 15.73 -20.32 -10.44
N HIS A 376 16.83 -20.95 -10.86
CA HIS A 376 16.95 -22.41 -10.83
C HIS A 376 16.91 -22.91 -9.38
N PRO A 377 15.95 -23.77 -8.99
CA PRO A 377 15.78 -24.17 -7.58
C PRO A 377 17.04 -24.83 -6.98
N ASP A 378 17.73 -25.67 -7.75
CA ASP A 378 18.94 -26.35 -7.27
C ASP A 378 20.18 -25.44 -7.11
N LEU A 379 20.16 -24.25 -7.73
CA LEU A 379 21.28 -23.31 -7.70
C LEU A 379 20.99 -22.07 -6.86
N VAL A 380 19.72 -21.86 -6.49
CA VAL A 380 19.28 -20.71 -5.72
C VAL A 380 18.41 -21.22 -4.58
N ILE A 381 18.95 -21.25 -3.36
CA ILE A 381 18.23 -21.70 -2.17
C ILE A 381 17.70 -20.46 -1.44
N ALA A 382 16.43 -20.46 -1.04
CA ALA A 382 15.82 -19.32 -0.37
C ALA A 382 15.26 -19.69 1.00
N ASP A 383 15.53 -18.86 2.02
CA ASP A 383 15.11 -19.11 3.41
C ASP A 383 13.59 -19.36 3.56
N PHE A 384 12.75 -18.59 2.89
CA PHE A 384 11.30 -18.82 2.89
C PHE A 384 10.87 -20.13 2.21
N SER A 385 11.63 -20.61 1.23
CA SER A 385 11.34 -21.89 0.57
C SER A 385 11.70 -23.06 1.50
N GLU A 386 12.78 -22.91 2.27
CA GLU A 386 13.17 -23.87 3.31
C GLU A 386 12.13 -23.90 4.44
N PHE A 387 11.73 -22.72 4.92
CA PHE A 387 10.63 -22.55 5.87
C PHE A 387 9.37 -23.30 5.41
N GLU A 388 8.92 -23.06 4.18
CA GLU A 388 7.73 -23.71 3.62
C GLU A 388 7.89 -25.24 3.55
N ARG A 389 9.08 -25.74 3.21
CA ARG A 389 9.36 -27.18 3.15
C ARG A 389 9.32 -27.84 4.53
N GLU A 390 9.94 -27.21 5.54
CA GLU A 390 9.92 -27.71 6.92
C GLU A 390 8.48 -27.74 7.46
N LEU A 391 7.66 -26.72 7.17
CA LEU A 391 6.23 -26.71 7.54
C LEU A 391 5.44 -27.83 6.86
N GLU A 392 5.66 -28.03 5.55
CA GLU A 392 4.99 -29.10 4.83
C GLU A 392 5.34 -30.48 5.42
N GLN A 393 6.61 -30.70 5.73
CA GLN A 393 7.09 -31.92 6.36
C GLN A 393 6.51 -32.08 7.78
N ALA A 394 6.46 -31.02 8.58
CA ALA A 394 5.86 -31.03 9.90
C ALA A 394 4.38 -31.44 9.86
N HIS A 395 3.60 -30.84 8.95
CA HIS A 395 2.19 -31.19 8.79
C HIS A 395 1.99 -32.62 8.29
N ARG A 396 2.86 -33.14 7.41
CA ARG A 396 2.85 -34.56 6.99
C ARG A 396 3.10 -35.48 8.19
N LEU A 397 4.06 -35.14 9.05
CA LEU A 397 4.38 -35.92 10.25
C LEU A 397 3.23 -35.90 11.27
N LEU A 398 2.55 -34.76 11.45
CA LEU A 398 1.34 -34.68 12.29
C LEU A 398 0.23 -35.61 11.77
N ARG A 399 -0.05 -35.61 10.45
CA ARG A 399 -1.04 -36.53 9.85
C ARG A 399 -0.69 -38.00 10.07
N ASN A 400 0.61 -38.31 10.07
CA ASN A 400 1.13 -39.66 10.33
C ASN A 400 1.28 -39.98 11.83
N LYS A 401 0.72 -39.15 12.72
CA LYS A 401 0.78 -39.30 14.19
C LYS A 401 2.20 -39.33 14.77
N LYS A 402 3.16 -38.73 14.08
CA LYS A 402 4.54 -38.53 14.54
C LYS A 402 4.72 -37.12 15.10
N GLU A 403 4.02 -36.85 16.21
CA GLU A 403 3.93 -35.51 16.79
C GLU A 403 5.31 -34.94 17.18
N GLU A 404 6.17 -35.72 17.84
CA GLU A 404 7.48 -35.24 18.29
C GLU A 404 8.41 -34.87 17.12
N ASP A 405 8.44 -35.68 16.06
CA ASP A 405 9.19 -35.37 14.83
C ASP A 405 8.62 -34.12 14.14
N ALA A 406 7.30 -33.93 14.15
CA ALA A 406 6.67 -32.76 13.58
C ALA A 406 7.08 -31.48 14.33
N ILE A 407 7.10 -31.53 15.66
CA ILE A 407 7.54 -30.42 16.52
C ILE A 407 8.99 -30.03 16.22
N LEU A 408 9.88 -31.00 15.97
CA LEU A 408 11.25 -30.70 15.55
C LEU A 408 11.31 -29.93 14.22
N ASN A 409 10.44 -30.27 13.26
CA ASN A 409 10.38 -29.55 11.97
C ASN A 409 9.76 -28.15 12.13
N PHE A 410 8.74 -27.98 12.97
CA PHE A 410 8.21 -26.66 13.31
C PHE A 410 9.26 -25.75 13.94
N LYS A 411 10.06 -26.27 14.88
CA LYS A 411 11.16 -25.51 15.50
C LYS A 411 12.23 -25.10 14.47
N LYS A 412 12.63 -26.02 13.58
CA LYS A 412 13.52 -25.68 12.47
C LYS A 412 12.95 -24.62 11.54
N ALA A 413 11.63 -24.66 11.26
CA ALA A 413 10.99 -23.63 10.45
C ALA A 413 11.15 -22.24 11.08
N GLN A 414 10.93 -22.10 12.39
CA GLN A 414 11.07 -20.82 13.09
C GLN A 414 12.46 -20.19 12.94
N GLU A 415 13.53 -21.00 12.89
CA GLU A 415 14.91 -20.51 12.75
C GLU A 415 15.16 -19.73 11.43
N TYR A 416 14.35 -19.98 10.39
CA TYR A 416 14.45 -19.24 9.13
C TYR A 416 13.82 -17.84 9.22
N TYR A 417 12.90 -17.61 10.15
CA TYR A 417 12.22 -16.32 10.30
C TYR A 417 13.07 -15.36 11.14
N ARG A 418 13.83 -14.48 10.46
CA ARG A 418 14.65 -13.45 11.12
C ARG A 418 13.96 -12.08 11.18
N GLY A 419 12.85 -11.93 10.46
CA GLY A 419 12.06 -10.72 10.35
C GLY A 419 11.03 -10.86 9.23
N ASP A 420 10.26 -9.79 9.00
CA ASP A 420 9.27 -9.77 7.93
C ASP A 420 9.89 -10.00 6.56
N PHE A 421 9.14 -10.60 5.64
CA PHE A 421 9.59 -10.83 4.27
C PHE A 421 9.90 -9.51 3.55
N PHE A 422 11.17 -9.31 3.14
CA PHE A 422 11.74 -8.01 2.75
C PHE A 422 11.53 -6.93 3.82
N GLU A 423 12.08 -7.17 4.99
CA GLU A 423 12.07 -6.24 6.11
C GLU A 423 12.62 -4.86 5.67
N PHE A 424 11.93 -3.80 6.08
CA PHE A 424 12.18 -2.40 5.68
C PHE A 424 11.83 -2.00 4.23
N ASP A 425 11.40 -2.94 3.37
CA ASP A 425 11.01 -2.64 1.99
C ASP A 425 9.53 -2.26 1.85
N LEU A 426 9.18 -1.05 2.29
CA LEU A 426 7.79 -0.56 2.32
C LEU A 426 7.18 -0.25 0.93
N TYR A 427 7.95 -0.36 -0.16
CA TYR A 427 7.57 0.11 -1.49
C TYR A 427 7.53 -1.01 -2.55
N PHE A 428 7.22 -2.25 -2.15
CA PHE A 428 7.14 -3.39 -3.06
C PHE A 428 5.86 -4.25 -2.80
N PRO A 429 4.68 -3.77 -3.24
CA PRO A 429 3.39 -4.39 -2.93
C PRO A 429 3.22 -5.82 -3.47
N GLU A 430 4.02 -6.23 -4.46
CA GLU A 430 4.07 -7.59 -4.97
C GLU A 430 4.44 -8.61 -3.87
N SER A 431 5.13 -8.17 -2.81
CA SER A 431 5.52 -8.98 -1.66
C SER A 431 4.45 -9.10 -0.56
N ASP A 432 3.44 -8.23 -0.54
CA ASP A 432 2.48 -8.13 0.59
C ASP A 432 1.78 -9.47 0.87
N LEU A 433 1.37 -10.17 -0.19
CA LEU A 433 0.71 -11.46 -0.07
C LEU A 433 1.63 -12.54 0.48
N LYS A 434 2.90 -12.56 0.06
CA LYS A 434 3.89 -13.52 0.54
C LYS A 434 4.23 -13.25 2.00
N ARG A 435 4.41 -11.97 2.37
CA ARG A 435 4.65 -11.54 3.76
C ARG A 435 3.52 -12.00 4.68
N GLU A 436 2.27 -11.69 4.32
CA GLU A 436 1.11 -12.07 5.12
C GLU A 436 0.97 -13.59 5.23
N TYR A 437 1.19 -14.32 4.14
CA TYR A 437 1.18 -15.78 4.12
C TYR A 437 2.22 -16.38 5.08
N LEU A 438 3.48 -15.93 5.00
CA LEU A 438 4.56 -16.42 5.86
C LEU A 438 4.28 -16.09 7.34
N ARG A 439 3.81 -14.87 7.63
CA ARG A 439 3.44 -14.44 8.97
C ARG A 439 2.32 -15.31 9.56
N LYS A 440 1.25 -15.58 8.80
CA LYS A 440 0.16 -16.45 9.26
C LYS A 440 0.61 -17.87 9.58
N ASN A 441 1.46 -18.44 8.73
CA ASN A 441 2.00 -19.78 8.96
C ASN A 441 2.91 -19.82 10.19
N LEU A 442 3.66 -18.74 10.45
CA LEU A 442 4.47 -18.65 11.66
C LEU A 442 3.61 -18.51 12.92
N ILE A 443 2.54 -17.70 12.88
CA ILE A 443 1.54 -17.62 13.98
C ILE A 443 0.97 -19.01 14.29
N GLU A 444 0.58 -19.74 13.25
CA GLU A 444 0.06 -21.10 13.40
C GLU A 444 1.10 -22.07 13.97
N THR A 445 2.37 -21.90 13.59
CA THR A 445 3.49 -22.67 14.13
C THR A 445 3.66 -22.41 15.63
N TYR A 446 3.63 -21.14 16.07
CA TYR A 446 3.69 -20.80 17.49
C TYR A 446 2.50 -21.37 18.26
N ARG A 447 1.29 -21.35 17.69
CA ARG A 447 0.11 -21.97 18.29
C ARG A 447 0.33 -23.45 18.57
N ILE A 448 0.77 -24.21 17.57
CA ILE A 448 1.03 -25.66 17.68
C ILE A 448 2.11 -25.93 18.73
N LEU A 449 3.19 -25.14 18.74
CA LEU A 449 4.29 -25.30 19.70
C LEU A 449 3.87 -24.97 21.14
N CYS A 450 3.03 -23.94 21.33
CA CYS A 450 2.45 -23.64 22.64
C CYS A 450 1.54 -24.77 23.12
N GLU A 451 0.62 -25.27 22.28
CA GLU A 451 -0.26 -26.41 22.62
C GLU A 451 0.53 -27.66 23.00
N PHE A 452 1.61 -27.95 22.26
CA PHE A 452 2.49 -29.07 22.58
C PHE A 452 3.24 -28.87 23.90
N SER A 453 3.79 -27.68 24.14
CA SER A 453 4.52 -27.35 25.38
C SER A 453 3.60 -27.42 26.59
N GLN A 454 2.37 -26.92 26.46
CA GLN A 454 1.34 -27.03 27.49
C GLN A 454 0.99 -28.50 27.79
N LYS A 455 0.81 -29.33 26.74
CA LYS A 455 0.55 -30.78 26.88
C LYS A 455 1.70 -31.54 27.53
N LYS A 456 2.95 -31.16 27.25
CA LYS A 456 4.16 -31.74 27.86
C LYS A 456 4.50 -31.16 29.23
N VAL A 457 3.75 -30.16 29.69
CA VAL A 457 4.00 -29.45 30.95
C VAL A 457 5.39 -28.78 30.97
N ASP A 458 5.85 -28.33 29.79
CA ASP A 458 7.10 -27.59 29.60
C ASP A 458 6.78 -26.07 29.59
N PHE A 459 6.71 -25.48 30.77
CA PHE A 459 6.28 -24.09 30.93
C PHE A 459 7.37 -23.08 30.53
N ASP A 460 8.64 -23.46 30.58
CA ASP A 460 9.73 -22.63 30.07
C ASP A 460 9.64 -22.50 28.55
N ALA A 461 9.42 -23.61 27.83
CA ALA A 461 9.17 -23.57 26.39
C ALA A 461 7.88 -22.79 26.09
N LEU A 462 6.79 -23.03 26.82
CA LEU A 462 5.53 -22.30 26.63
C LEU A 462 5.72 -20.78 26.80
N PHE A 463 6.48 -20.35 27.80
CA PHE A 463 6.81 -18.95 28.03
C PHE A 463 7.55 -18.33 26.83
N LEU A 464 8.59 -19.00 26.32
CA LEU A 464 9.40 -18.50 25.21
C LEU A 464 8.64 -18.47 23.87
N GLU A 465 7.85 -19.50 23.58
CA GLU A 465 7.07 -19.60 22.34
C GLU A 465 5.94 -18.56 22.34
N SER A 466 5.20 -18.43 23.45
CA SER A 466 4.14 -17.43 23.58
C SER A 466 4.68 -16.00 23.53
N GLU A 467 5.85 -15.73 24.12
CA GLU A 467 6.49 -14.41 24.03
C GLU A 467 6.89 -14.08 22.59
N SER A 468 7.41 -15.07 21.85
CA SER A 468 7.76 -14.90 20.43
C SER A 468 6.53 -14.68 19.57
N TRP A 469 5.42 -15.35 19.86
CA TRP A 469 4.13 -15.10 19.22
C TRP A 469 3.63 -13.69 19.52
N ILE A 470 3.66 -13.23 20.77
CA ILE A 470 3.24 -11.86 21.14
C ILE A 470 4.09 -10.80 20.41
N ARG A 471 5.41 -11.01 20.28
CA ARG A 471 6.27 -10.11 19.50
C ARG A 471 5.85 -10.03 18.03
N LEU A 472 5.35 -11.13 17.48
CA LEU A 472 4.84 -11.17 16.12
C LEU A 472 3.48 -10.47 16.07
N ASP A 473 2.52 -10.87 16.90
CA ASP A 473 1.16 -10.35 16.95
C ASP A 473 0.73 -10.06 18.39
N ASP A 474 0.87 -8.80 18.81
CA ASP A 474 0.55 -8.36 20.17
C ASP A 474 -0.96 -8.19 20.41
N LEU A 475 -1.77 -8.34 19.36
CA LEU A 475 -3.24 -8.26 19.42
C LEU A 475 -3.90 -9.65 19.50
N ASP A 476 -3.17 -10.74 19.31
CA ASP A 476 -3.72 -12.09 19.41
C ASP A 476 -3.79 -12.55 20.87
N GLU A 477 -4.98 -12.41 21.47
CA GLU A 477 -5.21 -12.77 22.88
C GLU A 477 -4.93 -14.24 23.20
N ARG A 478 -4.94 -15.15 22.21
CA ARG A 478 -4.57 -16.56 22.42
C ARG A 478 -3.11 -16.69 22.85
N ALA A 479 -2.22 -15.94 22.22
CA ALA A 479 -0.80 -15.90 22.58
C ALA A 479 -0.62 -15.44 24.03
N TRP A 480 -1.34 -14.38 24.41
CA TRP A 480 -1.35 -13.85 25.77
C TRP A 480 -1.88 -14.83 26.80
N ARG A 481 -2.93 -15.61 26.48
CA ARG A 481 -3.45 -16.65 27.38
C ARG A 481 -2.40 -17.72 27.67
N PHE A 482 -1.71 -18.25 26.66
CA PHE A 482 -0.59 -19.17 26.87
C PHE A 482 0.52 -18.54 27.71
N HIS A 483 0.83 -17.27 27.47
CA HIS A 483 1.86 -16.55 28.22
C HIS A 483 1.49 -16.36 29.70
N PHE A 484 0.24 -16.00 30.00
CA PHE A 484 -0.23 -15.87 31.38
C PHE A 484 -0.29 -17.21 32.11
N GLU A 485 -0.68 -18.29 31.42
CA GLU A 485 -0.61 -19.65 31.97
C GLU A 485 0.83 -20.04 32.30
N ALA A 486 1.78 -19.81 31.39
CA ALA A 486 3.19 -20.09 31.65
C ALA A 486 3.71 -19.28 32.86
N LEU A 487 3.40 -17.98 32.92
CA LEU A 487 3.78 -17.12 34.05
C LEU A 487 3.16 -17.59 35.37
N GLN A 488 1.92 -18.08 35.37
CA GLN A 488 1.29 -18.63 36.57
C GLN A 488 2.04 -19.87 37.08
N GLN A 489 2.41 -20.78 36.17
CA GLN A 489 3.07 -22.03 36.52
C GLN A 489 4.54 -21.84 36.92
N LEU A 490 5.17 -20.77 36.42
CA LEU A 490 6.53 -20.35 36.79
C LEU A 490 6.55 -19.45 38.05
N ASP A 491 5.45 -19.35 38.80
CA ASP A 491 5.28 -18.49 40.00
C ASP A 491 5.57 -16.99 39.76
N ARG A 492 5.36 -16.52 38.52
CA ARG A 492 5.57 -15.12 38.10
C ARG A 492 4.24 -14.36 38.02
N LYS A 493 3.36 -14.58 39.00
CA LYS A 493 2.00 -13.98 39.07
C LYS A 493 1.99 -12.45 38.93
N ASN A 494 2.87 -11.75 39.65
CA ASN A 494 2.93 -10.28 39.61
C ASN A 494 3.26 -9.76 38.22
N GLU A 495 4.06 -10.50 37.45
CA GLU A 495 4.39 -10.15 36.08
C GLU A 495 3.20 -10.37 35.15
N ALA A 496 2.46 -11.48 35.30
CA ALA A 496 1.24 -11.73 34.53
C ALA A 496 0.22 -10.60 34.70
N LEU A 497 0.02 -10.11 35.94
CA LEU A 497 -0.91 -9.01 36.21
C LEU A 497 -0.45 -7.68 35.59
N ARG A 498 0.86 -7.38 35.60
CA ARG A 498 1.40 -6.17 34.92
C ARG A 498 1.22 -6.26 33.41
N LYS A 499 1.57 -7.40 32.82
CA LYS A 499 1.45 -7.66 31.38
C LYS A 499 -0.01 -7.62 30.91
N PHE A 500 -0.95 -8.05 31.74
CA PHE A 500 -2.38 -7.91 31.46
C PHE A 500 -2.85 -6.45 31.38
N GLU A 501 -2.35 -5.57 32.25
CA GLU A 501 -2.63 -4.13 32.14
C GLU A 501 -2.04 -3.53 30.86
N ASP A 502 -0.90 -4.03 30.39
CA ASP A 502 -0.32 -3.63 29.10
C ASP A 502 -1.18 -4.11 27.92
N LEU A 503 -1.63 -5.38 27.94
CA LEU A 503 -2.56 -5.93 26.95
C LEU A 503 -3.84 -5.08 26.85
N LYS A 504 -4.43 -4.74 28.00
CA LYS A 504 -5.62 -3.86 28.06
C LYS A 504 -5.39 -2.53 27.36
N LYS A 505 -4.25 -1.88 27.64
CA LYS A 505 -3.90 -0.60 27.02
C LYS A 505 -3.74 -0.74 25.51
N ILE A 506 -3.09 -1.80 25.04
CA ILE A 506 -2.84 -2.04 23.61
C ILE A 506 -4.15 -2.32 22.87
N LEU A 507 -4.99 -3.23 23.37
CA LEU A 507 -6.30 -3.53 22.76
C LEU A 507 -7.21 -2.30 22.72
N LYS A 508 -7.24 -1.52 23.80
CA LYS A 508 -8.03 -0.27 23.84
C LYS A 508 -7.53 0.76 22.83
N LYS A 509 -6.21 0.88 22.68
CA LYS A 509 -5.57 1.86 21.78
C LYS A 509 -5.72 1.49 20.32
N GLU A 510 -5.45 0.23 19.96
CA GLU A 510 -5.36 -0.21 18.55
C GLU A 510 -6.71 -0.68 17.99
N LEU A 511 -7.56 -1.33 18.82
CA LEU A 511 -8.83 -1.93 18.40
C LEU A 511 -10.06 -1.27 19.05
N GLY A 512 -9.90 -0.54 20.15
CA GLY A 512 -11.01 0.10 20.87
C GLY A 512 -11.87 -0.89 21.66
N VAL A 513 -11.38 -2.11 21.90
CA VAL A 513 -12.10 -3.20 22.57
C VAL A 513 -11.51 -3.48 23.96
N GLU A 514 -12.28 -4.15 24.80
CA GLU A 514 -11.80 -4.75 26.06
C GLU A 514 -11.32 -6.20 25.79
N PRO A 515 -10.49 -6.79 26.68
CA PRO A 515 -10.05 -8.18 26.53
C PRO A 515 -11.21 -9.19 26.50
N GLU A 516 -11.00 -10.30 25.79
CA GLU A 516 -11.92 -11.42 25.70
C GLU A 516 -12.29 -12.01 27.08
N ALA A 517 -13.50 -12.57 27.18
CA ALA A 517 -14.01 -13.17 28.42
C ALA A 517 -13.09 -14.29 28.95
N ASP A 518 -12.52 -15.11 28.07
CA ASP A 518 -11.59 -16.18 28.44
C ASP A 518 -10.29 -15.62 29.05
N THR A 519 -9.78 -14.52 28.49
CA THR A 519 -8.60 -13.81 29.02
C THR A 519 -8.90 -13.24 30.41
N MET A 520 -10.05 -12.60 30.57
CA MET A 520 -10.50 -12.05 31.85
C MET A 520 -10.65 -13.15 32.91
N ALA A 521 -11.26 -14.29 32.56
CA ALA A 521 -11.45 -15.42 33.45
C ALA A 521 -10.13 -16.04 33.89
N LEU A 522 -9.15 -16.18 32.98
CA LEU A 522 -7.81 -16.64 33.30
C LEU A 522 -7.11 -15.71 34.30
N ILE A 523 -7.17 -14.40 34.07
CA ILE A 523 -6.54 -13.42 34.97
C ILE A 523 -7.19 -13.43 36.35
N GLU A 524 -8.51 -13.60 36.43
CA GLU A 524 -9.18 -13.71 37.73
C GLU A 524 -8.73 -14.95 38.49
N ARG A 525 -8.60 -16.10 37.81
CA ARG A 525 -8.01 -17.31 38.42
C ARG A 525 -6.60 -17.05 38.96
N ILE A 526 -5.76 -16.34 38.19
CA ILE A 526 -4.40 -15.97 38.62
C ILE A 526 -4.43 -15.04 39.85
N ARG A 527 -5.37 -14.09 39.93
CA ARG A 527 -5.55 -13.24 41.12
C ARG A 527 -5.92 -14.06 42.35
N THR A 528 -6.83 -15.01 42.20
CA THR A 528 -7.35 -15.82 43.32
C THR A 528 -6.45 -16.99 43.71
N SER A 529 -5.57 -17.47 42.82
CA SER A 529 -4.63 -18.53 43.17
C SER A 529 -3.64 -18.00 44.21
N SER A 530 -3.81 -18.43 45.46
CA SER A 530 -2.84 -18.24 46.54
C SER A 530 -1.57 -19.01 46.21
N SER A 531 -0.39 -18.40 46.42
CA SER A 531 0.89 -19.11 46.33
C SER A 531 0.85 -20.27 47.33
N VAL A 532 0.84 -21.51 46.84
CA VAL A 532 1.08 -22.66 47.70
C VAL A 532 2.55 -22.59 48.08
N ALA A 533 2.80 -22.27 49.34
CA ALA A 533 4.13 -22.17 49.95
C ALA A 533 4.79 -23.55 50.10
#